data_AF-A0A7L4HX43-F1
#
_entry.id   AF-A0A7L4HX43-F1
#
_cell.length_a   1.000
_cell.length_b   1.000
_cell.length_c   1.000
_cell.angle_alpha   90.00
_cell.angle_beta   90.00
_cell.angle_gamma   90.00
#
_symmetry.space_group_name_H-M   'P 1'
#
loop_
_entity.id
_entity.type
_entity.pdbx_description
1 polymer ?
#
loop_
_entity_poly.entity_id
_entity_poly.type
_entity_poly.pdbx_seq_one_letter_code
_entity_poly.pdbx_strand_id
1 'polypeptide(L)'
;QDGQSDILYKFWTAVTQTLSSQFQSATDSSMFLKQAFEGEYPKLLRLYNDLWKRLQQYSQNIQRNFNTSGTTDLFAELQQMEEDTQDIFMQKKQDYDPEKALKDSLQQYEAAYLSKSLSRLFDPINLVFPPGGRNPPSSDELDSIIKTITSELNVAAVDPDLSLAVAKNVAKTIQLYGVKSEQLLCTQGDASQVIGPLTDGQRRNVAVVNSLYKLHQSVLKVITNQSSFPAAAEQTVTTALKAVHDLMGSAVQPLLNSVGDSVEAIIITMHQEDFSGSLSSSGKPEVPCSLYMKELQGFIARVMSDYFRHFECFDFVFDNTEAMAQRAIELFIRNASLIRPLGEGGKMRLAADFAQMELAVAPLCRRVSDLGKSYRQLRSFRPLLFQTSEHIASSPALGEVIPFSIILQFLFTRAPPELKSPFQRAEWSIARYSQWLDDHPSEKDRLALIRGALEAYVQSVRTREGKEFAPVYPIMVQLLQKAMSTLQ
;
A
#
# COMPACT_ATOMS: atom_id res chain seq x y z
N GLN A 1 -3.18 38.69 -45.14
CA GLN A 1 -3.70 38.06 -43.91
C GLN A 1 -2.67 38.04 -42.76
N ASP A 2 -1.44 38.57 -42.92
CA ASP A 2 -0.39 38.51 -41.87
C ASP A 2 -0.31 39.70 -40.89
N GLY A 3 -1.11 40.76 -41.06
CA GLY A 3 -0.95 42.01 -40.29
C GLY A 3 -1.73 42.11 -38.96
N GLN A 4 -2.86 41.41 -38.82
CA GLN A 4 -3.72 41.55 -37.63
C GLN A 4 -3.17 40.83 -36.40
N SER A 5 -2.52 39.69 -36.60
CA SER A 5 -1.91 38.87 -35.55
C SER A 5 -0.65 39.50 -34.93
N ASP A 6 0.05 40.40 -35.65
CA ASP A 6 1.18 41.18 -35.12
C ASP A 6 0.73 42.36 -34.24
N ILE A 7 -0.41 42.97 -34.56
CA ILE A 7 -0.96 44.10 -33.78
C ILE A 7 -1.43 43.64 -32.39
N LEU A 8 -2.15 42.52 -32.30
CA LEU A 8 -2.62 41.99 -31.01
C LEU A 8 -1.45 41.55 -30.12
N TYR A 9 -0.43 40.91 -30.70
CA TYR A 9 0.78 40.54 -29.98
C TYR A 9 1.52 41.78 -29.43
N LYS A 10 1.75 42.80 -30.27
CA LYS A 10 2.38 44.06 -29.87
C LYS A 10 1.57 44.80 -28.81
N PHE A 11 0.25 44.84 -28.96
CA PHE A 11 -0.66 45.47 -28.00
C PHE A 11 -0.55 44.81 -26.63
N TRP A 12 -0.74 43.49 -26.55
CA TRP A 12 -0.70 42.78 -25.28
C TRP A 12 0.68 42.85 -24.63
N THR A 13 1.76 42.72 -25.40
CA THR A 13 3.13 42.86 -24.88
C THR A 13 3.36 44.26 -24.29
N ALA A 14 2.94 45.31 -24.99
CA ALA A 14 3.09 46.69 -24.50
C ALA A 14 2.26 46.94 -23.23
N VAL A 15 1.03 46.42 -23.19
CA VAL A 15 0.14 46.56 -22.03
C VAL A 15 0.71 45.84 -20.80
N THR A 16 1.11 44.58 -20.93
CA THR A 16 1.61 43.78 -19.80
C THR A 16 2.96 44.30 -19.30
N GLN A 17 3.82 44.78 -20.20
CA GLN A 17 5.08 45.43 -19.83
C GLN A 17 4.85 46.77 -19.11
N THR A 18 3.90 47.58 -19.59
CA THR A 18 3.53 48.84 -18.93
C THR A 18 2.96 48.58 -17.55
N LEU A 19 2.03 47.62 -17.42
CA LEU A 19 1.47 47.23 -16.14
C LEU A 19 2.57 46.79 -15.18
N SER A 20 3.43 45.85 -15.59
CA SER A 20 4.52 45.35 -14.76
C SER A 20 5.45 46.47 -14.27
N SER A 21 5.86 47.38 -15.16
CA SER A 21 6.70 48.53 -14.82
C SER A 21 6.01 49.49 -13.83
N GLN A 22 4.71 49.76 -14.00
CA GLN A 22 3.97 50.66 -13.11
C GLN A 22 3.73 50.03 -11.74
N PHE A 23 3.39 48.73 -11.69
CA PHE A 23 3.30 47.99 -10.45
C PHE A 23 4.63 47.98 -9.70
N GLN A 24 5.73 47.77 -10.41
CA GLN A 24 7.06 47.79 -9.81
C GLN A 24 7.40 49.18 -9.24
N SER A 25 7.26 50.23 -10.04
CA SER A 25 7.53 51.60 -9.57
C SER A 25 6.64 51.99 -8.38
N ALA A 26 5.38 51.59 -8.37
CA ALA A 26 4.46 51.87 -7.27
C ALA A 26 4.87 51.15 -5.98
N THR A 27 5.27 49.89 -6.06
CA THR A 27 5.69 49.10 -4.87
C THR A 27 7.07 49.48 -4.36
N ASP A 28 7.98 49.92 -5.23
CA ASP A 28 9.27 50.48 -4.81
C ASP A 28 9.11 51.80 -4.06
N SER A 29 8.10 52.60 -4.45
CA SER A 29 7.79 53.87 -3.78
C SER A 29 6.98 53.71 -2.48
N SER A 30 6.27 52.59 -2.30
CA SER A 30 5.34 52.39 -1.19
C SER A 30 5.40 50.98 -0.61
N MET A 31 5.95 50.88 0.60
CA MET A 31 6.01 49.63 1.36
C MET A 31 4.61 49.08 1.68
N PHE A 32 3.62 49.97 1.87
CA PHE A 32 2.22 49.56 2.08
C PHE A 32 1.67 48.80 0.85
N LEU A 33 1.87 49.33 -0.36
CA LEU A 33 1.43 48.66 -1.58
C LEU A 33 2.15 47.34 -1.80
N LYS A 34 3.46 47.29 -1.52
CA LYS A 34 4.24 46.06 -1.59
C LYS A 34 3.68 44.98 -0.67
N GLN A 35 3.41 45.31 0.60
CA GLN A 35 2.83 44.36 1.55
C GLN A 35 1.41 43.91 1.14
N ALA A 36 0.60 44.82 0.62
CA ALA A 36 -0.75 44.49 0.16
C ALA A 36 -0.73 43.53 -1.05
N PHE A 37 0.08 43.80 -2.08
CA PHE A 37 0.14 42.95 -3.27
C PHE A 37 0.78 41.58 -2.98
N GLU A 38 1.81 41.51 -2.15
CA GLU A 38 2.43 40.24 -1.78
C GLU A 38 1.60 39.44 -0.76
N GLY A 39 0.90 40.12 0.16
CA GLY A 39 0.12 39.48 1.23
C GLY A 39 -1.27 39.04 0.78
N GLU A 40 -1.91 39.86 -0.06
CA GLU A 40 -3.27 39.63 -0.58
C GLU A 40 -3.28 39.29 -2.08
N TYR A 41 -2.17 38.73 -2.60
CA TYR A 41 -2.04 38.30 -4.00
C TYR A 41 -3.28 37.54 -4.54
N PRO A 42 -3.90 36.59 -3.82
CA PRO A 42 -5.09 35.89 -4.31
C PRO A 42 -6.27 36.83 -4.62
N LYS A 43 -6.44 37.92 -3.85
CA LYS A 43 -7.45 38.94 -4.15
C LYS A 43 -7.10 39.73 -5.42
N LEU A 44 -5.82 40.06 -5.59
CA LEU A 44 -5.34 40.73 -6.81
C LEU A 44 -5.51 39.85 -8.05
N LEU A 45 -5.16 38.57 -7.95
CA LEU A 45 -5.33 37.58 -9.01
C LEU A 45 -6.81 37.40 -9.37
N ARG A 46 -7.71 37.39 -8.39
CA ARG A 46 -9.16 37.37 -8.63
C ARG A 46 -9.61 38.58 -9.46
N LEU A 47 -9.10 39.79 -9.18
CA LEU A 47 -9.43 40.99 -9.97
C LEU A 47 -8.93 40.86 -11.41
N TYR A 48 -7.75 40.28 -11.62
CA TYR A 48 -7.20 39.99 -12.95
C TYR A 48 -8.06 38.97 -13.71
N ASN A 49 -8.48 37.90 -13.04
CA ASN A 49 -9.36 36.89 -13.61
C ASN A 49 -10.75 37.48 -13.96
N ASP A 50 -11.29 38.35 -13.13
CA ASP A 50 -12.56 39.05 -13.40
C ASP A 50 -12.42 40.05 -14.55
N LEU A 51 -11.30 40.76 -14.65
CA LEU A 51 -10.98 41.63 -15.78
C LEU A 51 -10.91 40.83 -17.08
N TRP A 52 -10.18 39.71 -17.07
CA TRP A 52 -10.04 38.84 -18.23
C TRP A 52 -11.38 38.30 -18.73
N LYS A 53 -12.22 37.80 -17.81
CA LYS A 53 -13.58 37.34 -18.13
C LYS A 53 -14.43 38.44 -18.76
N ARG A 54 -14.35 39.68 -18.24
CA ARG A 54 -15.07 40.82 -18.83
C ARG A 54 -14.57 41.16 -20.22
N LEU A 55 -13.26 41.09 -20.46
CA LEU A 55 -12.68 41.30 -21.79
C LEU A 55 -13.14 40.23 -22.78
N GLN A 56 -13.17 38.96 -22.38
CA GLN A 56 -13.71 37.88 -23.19
C GLN A 56 -15.20 38.08 -23.52
N GLN A 57 -16.02 38.42 -22.53
CA GLN A 57 -17.44 38.71 -22.73
C GLN A 57 -17.65 39.89 -23.69
N TYR A 58 -16.85 40.94 -23.56
CA TYR A 58 -16.93 42.10 -24.44
C TYR A 58 -16.54 41.75 -25.88
N SER A 59 -15.48 40.95 -26.06
CA SER A 59 -15.06 40.47 -27.37
C SER A 59 -16.13 39.61 -28.05
N GLN A 60 -16.71 38.66 -27.31
CA GLN A 60 -17.81 37.83 -27.80
C GLN A 60 -19.05 38.66 -28.19
N ASN A 61 -19.37 39.69 -27.40
CA ASN A 61 -20.47 40.61 -27.72
C ASN A 61 -20.19 41.43 -28.99
N ILE A 62 -18.95 41.89 -29.20
CA ILE A 62 -18.55 42.58 -30.43
C ILE A 62 -18.73 41.65 -31.62
N GLN A 63 -18.19 40.43 -31.57
CA GLN A 63 -18.33 39.44 -32.66
C GLN A 63 -19.79 39.12 -32.96
N ARG A 64 -20.62 38.95 -31.91
CA ARG A 64 -22.05 38.70 -32.08
C ARG A 64 -22.77 39.87 -32.75
N ASN A 65 -22.42 41.11 -32.41
CA ASN A 65 -22.99 42.32 -33.02
C ASN A 65 -22.55 42.50 -34.48
N PHE A 66 -21.32 42.10 -34.83
CA PHE A 66 -20.86 42.06 -36.21
C PHE A 66 -21.60 41.01 -37.04
N ASN A 67 -21.93 39.85 -36.47
CA ASN A 67 -22.66 38.80 -37.17
C ASN A 67 -24.16 39.11 -37.35
N THR A 68 -24.75 39.98 -36.52
CA THR A 68 -26.18 40.37 -36.61
C THR A 68 -26.44 41.61 -37.47
N SER A 69 -25.41 42.43 -37.76
CA SER A 69 -25.51 43.59 -38.65
C SER A 69 -25.24 43.16 -40.10
N GLY A 70 -26.30 42.69 -40.76
CA GLY A 70 -26.26 42.09 -42.10
C GLY A 70 -25.46 42.89 -43.14
N THR A 71 -24.37 42.28 -43.62
CA THR A 71 -23.83 42.48 -44.96
C THR A 71 -23.67 41.10 -45.58
N THR A 72 -24.73 40.65 -46.25
CA THR A 72 -24.93 39.27 -46.73
C THR A 72 -24.12 38.93 -47.99
N ASP A 73 -23.16 39.75 -48.46
CA ASP A 73 -22.60 39.58 -49.82
C ASP A 73 -21.07 39.42 -49.91
N LEU A 74 -20.38 39.04 -48.84
CA LEU A 74 -18.93 38.72 -48.94
C LEU A 74 -18.49 37.51 -48.08
N PHE A 75 -19.36 36.51 -47.89
CA PHE A 75 -19.10 35.42 -46.92
C PHE A 75 -19.46 34.01 -47.40
N ALA A 76 -19.29 33.73 -48.70
CA ALA A 76 -19.41 32.36 -49.22
C ALA A 76 -18.08 31.56 -49.20
N GLU A 77 -16.92 32.20 -48.97
CA GLU A 77 -15.61 31.51 -48.99
C GLU A 77 -15.06 31.13 -47.59
N LEU A 78 -15.75 31.47 -46.49
CA LEU A 78 -15.30 31.17 -45.12
C LEU A 78 -16.08 30.05 -44.43
N GLN A 79 -17.00 29.37 -45.12
CA GLN A 79 -17.84 28.30 -44.56
C GLN A 79 -17.15 26.92 -44.43
N GLN A 80 -15.82 26.84 -44.44
CA GLN A 80 -15.09 25.57 -44.23
C GLN A 80 -14.33 25.44 -42.90
N MET A 81 -14.55 26.34 -41.94
CA MET A 81 -14.02 26.18 -40.57
C MET A 81 -15.14 26.24 -39.52
N GLU A 82 -16.15 25.40 -39.68
CA GLU A 82 -16.97 25.00 -38.53
C GLU A 82 -16.21 23.92 -37.76
N GLU A 83 -15.40 24.33 -36.77
CA GLU A 83 -15.25 23.55 -35.52
C GLU A 83 -14.55 24.29 -34.36
N ASP A 84 -13.97 25.49 -34.55
CA ASP A 84 -13.29 26.18 -33.45
C ASP A 84 -13.76 27.64 -33.33
N THR A 85 -14.66 27.89 -32.37
CA THR A 85 -15.02 29.22 -31.85
C THR A 85 -13.79 29.89 -31.20
N GLN A 86 -12.81 30.29 -32.01
CA GLN A 86 -11.65 31.05 -31.57
C GLN A 86 -11.95 32.55 -31.63
N ASP A 87 -11.93 33.18 -30.45
CA ASP A 87 -12.16 34.60 -30.27
C ASP A 87 -11.07 35.41 -31.01
N ILE A 88 -11.46 36.15 -32.05
CA ILE A 88 -10.58 36.90 -32.98
C ILE A 88 -9.63 37.88 -32.24
N PHE A 89 -10.03 38.41 -31.08
CA PHE A 89 -9.19 39.32 -30.27
C PHE A 89 -8.25 38.61 -29.28
N MET A 90 -8.46 37.31 -29.09
CA MET A 90 -7.71 36.44 -28.17
C MET A 90 -7.09 35.26 -28.93
N GLN A 91 -6.67 35.50 -30.18
CA GLN A 91 -5.99 34.49 -30.98
C GLN A 91 -4.74 34.01 -30.24
N LYS A 92 -4.77 32.77 -29.76
CA LYS A 92 -3.57 32.05 -29.33
C LYS A 92 -2.74 31.76 -30.57
N LYS A 93 -1.75 32.61 -30.86
CA LYS A 93 -0.64 32.20 -31.73
C LYS A 93 0.00 30.97 -31.08
N GLN A 94 0.54 30.03 -31.87
CA GLN A 94 1.09 28.77 -31.34
C GLN A 94 2.08 28.93 -30.16
N ASP A 95 2.65 30.13 -29.96
CA ASP A 95 3.59 30.47 -28.87
C ASP A 95 3.18 31.65 -27.94
N TYR A 96 2.00 32.27 -28.07
CA TYR A 96 1.63 33.43 -27.22
C TYR A 96 0.21 33.35 -26.65
N ASP A 97 0.12 33.33 -25.32
CA ASP A 97 -1.14 33.36 -24.58
C ASP A 97 -1.29 34.72 -23.84
N PRO A 98 -2.19 35.60 -24.30
CA PRO A 98 -2.38 36.91 -23.69
C PRO A 98 -2.94 36.85 -22.26
N GLU A 99 -3.67 35.79 -21.88
CA GLU A 99 -4.12 35.58 -20.50
C GLU A 99 -2.92 35.35 -19.60
N LYS A 100 -2.03 34.47 -20.04
CA LYS A 100 -0.81 34.12 -19.34
C LYS A 100 0.11 35.33 -19.21
N ALA A 101 0.31 36.08 -20.31
CA ALA A 101 1.14 37.29 -20.28
C ALA A 101 0.61 38.35 -19.29
N LEU A 102 -0.71 38.45 -19.15
CA LEU A 102 -1.33 39.34 -18.17
C LEU A 102 -1.08 38.86 -16.74
N LYS A 103 -1.23 37.56 -16.46
CA LYS A 103 -0.90 36.98 -15.14
C LYS A 103 0.60 37.08 -14.82
N ASP A 104 1.46 36.85 -15.80
CA ASP A 104 2.92 36.93 -15.68
C ASP A 104 3.40 38.33 -15.24
N SER A 105 2.62 39.39 -15.54
CA SER A 105 2.92 40.75 -15.05
C SER A 105 2.90 40.85 -13.50
N LEU A 106 2.28 39.89 -12.81
CA LEU A 106 2.20 39.80 -11.34
C LEU A 106 3.13 38.75 -10.72
N GLN A 107 3.95 38.06 -11.52
CA GLN A 107 4.71 36.87 -11.10
C GLN A 107 5.56 37.09 -9.84
N GLN A 108 6.16 38.27 -9.67
CA GLN A 108 6.97 38.59 -8.49
C GLN A 108 6.17 38.59 -7.18
N TYR A 109 4.90 39.04 -7.24
CA TYR A 109 4.02 39.07 -6.07
C TYR A 109 3.51 37.66 -5.75
N GLU A 110 3.27 36.85 -6.78
CA GLU A 110 2.99 35.43 -6.61
C GLU A 110 4.13 34.71 -5.91
N ALA A 111 5.37 34.89 -6.37
CA ALA A 111 6.54 34.26 -5.76
C ALA A 111 6.70 34.65 -4.29
N ALA A 112 6.54 35.94 -3.97
CA ALA A 112 6.56 36.44 -2.59
C ALA A 112 5.41 35.87 -1.74
N TYR A 113 4.20 35.80 -2.29
CA TYR A 113 3.04 35.20 -1.63
C TYR A 113 3.28 33.72 -1.33
N LEU A 114 3.77 32.94 -2.31
CA LEU A 114 4.05 31.52 -2.17
C LEU A 114 5.15 31.25 -1.14
N SER A 115 6.18 32.10 -1.07
CA SER A 115 7.20 32.02 -0.02
C SER A 115 6.59 32.25 1.36
N LYS A 116 5.73 33.26 1.51
CA LYS A 116 5.02 33.54 2.78
C LYS A 116 4.03 32.44 3.15
N SER A 117 3.32 31.88 2.18
CA SER A 117 2.41 30.74 2.34
C SER A 117 3.16 29.51 2.87
N LEU A 118 4.32 29.20 2.30
CA LEU A 118 5.16 28.11 2.77
C LEU A 118 5.62 28.32 4.22
N SER A 119 6.07 29.53 4.58
CA SER A 119 6.42 29.86 5.97
C SER A 119 5.24 29.66 6.92
N ARG A 120 4.06 30.21 6.59
CA ARG A 120 2.84 30.02 7.40
C ARG A 120 2.46 28.56 7.59
N LEU A 121 2.70 27.71 6.60
CA LEU A 121 2.45 26.27 6.69
C LEU A 121 3.52 25.53 7.52
N PHE A 122 4.77 25.99 7.49
CA PHE A 122 5.88 25.37 8.21
C PHE A 122 5.92 25.77 9.69
N ASP A 123 5.55 27.00 10.04
CA ASP A 123 5.65 27.51 11.41
C ASP A 123 4.87 26.64 12.42
N PRO A 124 3.60 26.23 12.18
CA PRO A 124 2.88 25.33 13.06
C PRO A 124 3.58 23.98 13.25
N ILE A 125 4.21 23.42 12.21
CA ILE A 125 4.96 22.17 12.31
C ILE A 125 6.19 22.34 13.20
N ASN A 126 6.95 23.40 12.99
CA ASN A 126 8.17 23.65 13.77
C ASN A 126 7.86 23.94 15.26
N LEU A 127 6.68 24.48 15.56
CA LEU A 127 6.21 24.69 16.93
C LEU A 127 5.90 23.37 17.64
N VAL A 128 5.22 22.44 16.96
CA VAL A 128 4.81 21.15 17.56
C VAL A 128 5.94 20.12 17.58
N PHE A 129 6.99 20.32 16.77
CA PHE A 129 8.22 19.53 16.78
C PHE A 129 9.43 20.36 17.23
N PRO A 130 9.51 20.74 18.53
CA PRO A 130 10.64 21.50 19.04
C PRO A 130 11.93 20.69 18.93
N PRO A 131 13.10 21.35 18.77
CA PRO A 131 14.39 20.66 18.73
C PRO A 131 14.62 19.81 19.99
N GLY A 132 14.80 18.50 19.83
CA GLY A 132 14.96 17.55 20.94
C GLY A 132 13.67 17.06 21.58
N GLY A 133 12.50 17.47 21.06
CA GLY A 133 11.21 16.92 21.43
C GLY A 133 11.14 15.42 21.12
N ARG A 134 10.55 14.63 22.03
CA ARG A 134 10.40 13.18 21.88
C ARG A 134 8.95 12.72 21.72
N ASN A 135 8.02 13.66 21.80
CA ASN A 135 6.59 13.37 21.79
C ASN A 135 5.99 13.78 20.45
N PRO A 136 5.11 12.97 19.87
CA PRO A 136 4.35 13.39 18.70
C PRO A 136 3.35 14.51 19.06
N PRO A 137 2.87 15.27 18.06
CA PRO A 137 1.89 16.32 18.27
C PRO A 137 0.58 15.80 18.87
N SER A 138 -0.02 16.61 19.75
CA SER A 138 -1.34 16.37 20.31
C SER A 138 -2.46 16.55 19.26
N SER A 139 -3.66 16.09 19.60
CA SER A 139 -4.84 16.22 18.73
C SER A 139 -5.14 17.68 18.37
N ASP A 140 -5.05 18.59 19.34
CA ASP A 140 -5.38 20.01 19.16
C ASP A 140 -4.33 20.74 18.30
N GLU A 141 -3.06 20.39 18.49
CA GLU A 141 -1.93 20.87 17.69
C GLU A 141 -2.06 20.43 16.22
N LEU A 142 -2.44 19.17 16.00
CA LEU A 142 -2.77 18.67 14.66
C LEU A 142 -3.93 19.44 14.03
N ASP A 143 -4.99 19.70 14.78
CA ASP A 143 -6.15 20.44 14.27
C ASP A 143 -5.77 21.87 13.86
N SER A 144 -4.80 22.49 14.55
CA SER A 144 -4.22 23.78 14.16
C SER A 144 -3.50 23.70 12.81
N ILE A 145 -2.66 22.67 12.60
CA ILE A 145 -1.97 22.44 11.31
C ILE A 145 -2.99 22.25 10.18
N ILE A 146 -4.01 21.41 10.40
CA ILE A 146 -5.06 21.15 9.42
C ILE A 146 -5.85 22.42 9.08
N LYS A 147 -6.17 23.27 10.07
CA LYS A 147 -6.83 24.56 9.86
C LYS A 147 -5.99 25.48 8.98
N THR A 148 -4.68 25.54 9.20
CA THR A 148 -3.77 26.34 8.37
C THR A 148 -3.73 25.81 6.93
N ILE A 149 -3.59 24.49 6.73
CA ILE A 149 -3.65 23.86 5.40
C ILE A 149 -4.97 24.20 4.69
N THR A 150 -6.09 24.05 5.39
CA THR A 150 -7.43 24.33 4.86
C THR A 150 -7.56 25.80 4.45
N SER A 151 -7.07 26.73 5.29
CA SER A 151 -7.09 28.16 5.01
C SER A 151 -6.29 28.52 3.76
N GLU A 152 -5.06 28.01 3.62
CA GLU A 152 -4.22 28.29 2.45
C GLU A 152 -4.82 27.73 1.15
N LEU A 153 -5.35 26.49 1.18
CA LEU A 153 -6.03 25.90 0.01
C LEU A 153 -7.31 26.66 -0.37
N ASN A 154 -8.09 27.11 0.60
CA ASN A 154 -9.32 27.88 0.34
C ASN A 154 -9.03 29.26 -0.26
N VAL A 155 -7.98 29.91 0.21
CA VAL A 155 -7.56 31.22 -0.31
C VAL A 155 -7.02 31.08 -1.75
N ALA A 156 -6.36 29.97 -2.07
CA ALA A 156 -5.82 29.69 -3.40
C ALA A 156 -6.89 29.29 -4.45
N ALA A 157 -8.09 28.89 -4.01
CA ALA A 157 -9.18 28.39 -4.86
C ALA A 157 -9.75 29.42 -5.87
N VAL A 158 -9.24 30.65 -5.86
CA VAL A 158 -9.59 31.71 -6.82
C VAL A 158 -9.06 31.45 -8.23
N ASP A 159 -8.01 30.62 -8.36
CA ASP A 159 -7.35 30.31 -9.61
C ASP A 159 -6.75 28.88 -9.60
N PRO A 160 -6.88 28.09 -10.69
CA PRO A 160 -6.34 26.74 -10.76
C PRO A 160 -4.82 26.64 -10.66
N ASP A 161 -4.07 27.59 -11.25
CA ASP A 161 -2.61 27.59 -11.24
C ASP A 161 -2.09 27.93 -9.84
N LEU A 162 -2.71 28.91 -9.18
CA LEU A 162 -2.40 29.24 -7.79
C LEU A 162 -2.76 28.08 -6.85
N SER A 163 -3.90 27.42 -7.06
CA SER A 163 -4.29 26.23 -6.29
C SER A 163 -3.26 25.12 -6.40
N LEU A 164 -2.73 24.88 -7.61
CA LEU A 164 -1.65 23.92 -7.82
C LEU A 164 -0.34 24.35 -7.13
N ALA A 165 0.03 25.63 -7.21
CA ALA A 165 1.22 26.15 -6.56
C ALA A 165 1.16 26.04 -5.03
N VAL A 166 0.00 26.36 -4.42
CA VAL A 166 -0.23 26.20 -2.98
C VAL A 166 -0.32 24.71 -2.60
N ALA A 167 -0.92 23.86 -3.42
CA ALA A 167 -0.92 22.41 -3.20
C ALA A 167 0.50 21.82 -3.17
N LYS A 168 1.44 22.32 -3.99
CA LYS A 168 2.86 21.96 -3.89
C LYS A 168 3.49 22.39 -2.57
N ASN A 169 3.13 23.56 -2.03
CA ASN A 169 3.57 23.97 -0.70
C ASN A 169 2.98 23.06 0.39
N VAL A 170 1.69 22.71 0.31
CA VAL A 170 1.05 21.75 1.21
C VAL A 170 1.73 20.38 1.15
N ALA A 171 2.09 19.90 -0.05
CA ALA A 171 2.84 18.66 -0.20
C ALA A 171 4.21 18.70 0.50
N LYS A 172 4.96 19.81 0.37
CA LYS A 172 6.22 20.02 1.12
C LYS A 172 5.99 20.05 2.64
N THR A 173 4.88 20.62 3.08
CA THR A 173 4.47 20.68 4.49
C THR A 173 4.17 19.29 5.05
N ILE A 174 3.44 18.45 4.30
CA ILE A 174 3.18 17.05 4.65
C ILE A 174 4.48 16.26 4.72
N GLN A 175 5.39 16.47 3.76
CA GLN A 175 6.72 15.84 3.77
C GLN A 175 7.55 16.26 4.99
N LEU A 176 7.56 17.55 5.32
CA LEU A 176 8.25 18.04 6.53
C LEU A 176 7.70 17.39 7.79
N TYR A 177 6.36 17.30 7.89
CA TYR A 177 5.71 16.58 9.00
C TYR A 177 6.17 15.12 9.06
N GLY A 178 6.16 14.42 7.93
CA GLY A 178 6.64 13.04 7.82
C GLY A 178 8.08 12.86 8.28
N VAL A 179 9.01 13.71 7.82
CA VAL A 179 10.42 13.68 8.23
C VAL A 179 10.59 13.92 9.73
N LYS A 180 9.83 14.87 10.31
CA LYS A 180 9.88 15.14 11.75
C LYS A 180 9.30 13.97 12.57
N SER A 181 8.22 13.35 12.09
CA SER A 181 7.64 12.15 12.69
C SER A 181 8.58 10.95 12.61
N GLU A 182 9.28 10.76 11.49
CA GLU A 182 10.26 9.68 11.31
C GLU A 182 11.41 9.78 12.32
N GLN A 183 11.89 11.00 12.61
CA GLN A 183 12.94 11.24 13.61
C GLN A 183 12.54 10.82 15.04
N LEU A 184 11.24 10.68 15.31
CA LEU A 184 10.75 10.21 16.61
C LEU A 184 10.69 8.68 16.70
N LEU A 185 10.69 7.98 15.57
CA LEU A 185 10.48 6.53 15.53
C LEU A 185 11.62 5.78 16.23
N CYS A 186 11.25 4.76 16.98
CA CYS A 186 12.17 3.75 17.48
C CYS A 186 12.23 2.60 16.46
N THR A 187 13.44 2.19 16.07
CA THR A 187 13.66 1.11 15.10
C THR A 187 14.47 -0.06 15.66
N GLN A 188 14.93 0.03 16.91
CA GLN A 188 15.78 -0.97 17.56
C GLN A 188 14.96 -2.01 18.35
N GLY A 189 15.61 -2.84 19.17
CA GLY A 189 14.97 -3.94 19.91
C GLY A 189 13.76 -3.54 20.75
N ASP A 190 13.71 -2.30 21.25
CA ASP A 190 12.54 -1.76 21.95
C ASP A 190 11.29 -1.73 21.06
N ALA A 191 11.44 -1.54 19.74
CA ALA A 191 10.32 -1.51 18.80
C ALA A 191 9.78 -2.91 18.47
N SER A 192 10.60 -3.96 18.57
CA SER A 192 10.27 -5.31 18.09
C SER A 192 9.95 -6.31 19.20
N GLN A 193 10.03 -5.94 20.48
CA GLN A 193 9.75 -6.89 21.57
C GLN A 193 8.30 -7.42 21.56
N VAL A 194 8.10 -8.72 21.74
CA VAL A 194 6.76 -9.37 21.81
C VAL A 194 6.52 -10.26 23.05
N ILE A 195 7.35 -10.14 24.08
CA ILE A 195 7.35 -10.99 25.29
C ILE A 195 6.64 -10.33 26.48
N GLY A 196 6.89 -9.03 26.71
CA GLY A 196 6.39 -8.26 27.85
C GLY A 196 5.33 -7.23 27.45
N PRO A 197 4.95 -6.30 28.35
CA PRO A 197 4.07 -5.19 28.01
C PRO A 197 4.73 -4.24 26.99
N LEU A 198 3.96 -3.30 26.42
CA LEU A 198 4.55 -2.30 25.51
C LEU A 198 5.79 -1.64 26.10
N THR A 199 6.80 -1.49 25.27
CA THR A 199 7.94 -0.62 25.57
C THR A 199 7.59 0.85 25.36
N ASP A 200 8.42 1.76 25.87
CA ASP A 200 8.27 3.19 25.57
C ASP A 200 8.51 3.49 24.08
N GLY A 201 9.38 2.72 23.41
CA GLY A 201 9.61 2.81 21.97
C GLY A 201 8.35 2.44 21.17
N GLN A 202 7.69 1.34 21.52
CA GLN A 202 6.43 0.92 20.90
C GLN A 202 5.30 1.92 21.15
N ARG A 203 5.14 2.40 22.39
CA ARG A 203 4.15 3.45 22.71
C ARG A 203 4.36 4.70 21.85
N ARG A 204 5.62 5.09 21.66
CA ARG A 204 5.97 6.24 20.81
C ARG A 204 5.64 5.97 19.34
N ASN A 205 6.01 4.81 18.80
CA ASN A 205 5.68 4.45 17.41
C ASN A 205 4.17 4.44 17.17
N VAL A 206 3.39 3.86 18.10
CA VAL A 206 1.92 3.91 18.06
C VAL A 206 1.42 5.34 18.00
N ALA A 207 1.89 6.20 18.91
CA ALA A 207 1.45 7.59 18.96
C ALA A 207 1.83 8.37 17.69
N VAL A 208 3.01 8.12 17.11
CA VAL A 208 3.43 8.70 15.82
C VAL A 208 2.53 8.21 14.68
N VAL A 209 2.24 6.91 14.59
CA VAL A 209 1.38 6.35 13.55
C VAL A 209 -0.05 6.89 13.63
N ASN A 210 -0.62 7.01 14.84
CA ASN A 210 -1.94 7.63 15.03
C ASN A 210 -1.94 9.11 14.59
N SER A 211 -0.87 9.84 14.90
CA SER A 211 -0.69 11.25 14.49
C SER A 211 -0.63 11.40 12.95
N LEU A 212 0.18 10.54 12.30
CA LEU A 212 0.29 10.46 10.84
C LEU A 212 -1.04 10.08 10.18
N TYR A 213 -1.76 9.11 10.76
CA TYR A 213 -3.07 8.69 10.28
C TYR A 213 -4.10 9.83 10.35
N LYS A 214 -4.16 10.54 11.48
CA LYS A 214 -5.06 11.68 11.66
C LYS A 214 -4.76 12.79 10.65
N LEU A 215 -3.47 13.11 10.43
CA LEU A 215 -3.06 14.04 9.38
C LEU A 215 -3.54 13.57 8.00
N HIS A 216 -3.27 12.30 7.66
CA HIS A 216 -3.62 11.72 6.36
C HIS A 216 -5.12 11.82 6.08
N GLN A 217 -5.96 11.36 7.01
CA GLN A 217 -7.42 11.43 6.87
C GLN A 217 -7.93 12.86 6.79
N SER A 218 -7.40 13.76 7.60
CA SER A 218 -7.88 15.13 7.67
C SER A 218 -7.54 15.91 6.40
N VAL A 219 -6.32 15.77 5.88
CA VAL A 219 -5.92 16.40 4.62
C VAL A 219 -6.70 15.81 3.44
N LEU A 220 -6.87 14.48 3.38
CA LEU A 220 -7.66 13.85 2.33
C LEU A 220 -9.11 14.40 2.34
N LYS A 221 -9.71 14.52 3.52
CA LYS A 221 -11.05 15.11 3.69
C LYS A 221 -11.13 16.57 3.22
N VAL A 222 -10.09 17.37 3.47
CA VAL A 222 -10.03 18.77 2.99
C VAL A 222 -10.07 18.82 1.46
N ILE A 223 -9.31 17.96 0.80
CA ILE A 223 -9.24 17.90 -0.67
C ILE A 223 -10.56 17.43 -1.25
N THR A 224 -11.14 16.34 -0.73
CA THR A 224 -12.41 15.79 -1.24
C THR A 224 -13.60 16.72 -1.04
N ASN A 225 -13.55 17.59 -0.03
CA ASN A 225 -14.63 18.55 0.24
C ASN A 225 -14.56 19.81 -0.64
N GLN A 226 -13.46 20.02 -1.38
CA GLN A 226 -13.35 21.15 -2.29
C GLN A 226 -14.04 20.83 -3.63
N SER A 227 -15.13 21.54 -3.92
CA SER A 227 -15.99 21.32 -5.08
C SER A 227 -15.33 21.56 -6.45
N SER A 228 -14.17 22.22 -6.49
CA SER A 228 -13.47 22.59 -7.73
C SER A 228 -11.94 22.51 -7.58
N PHE A 229 -11.45 21.45 -6.94
CA PHE A 229 -10.01 21.24 -6.78
C PHE A 229 -9.37 20.73 -8.08
N PRO A 230 -8.28 21.35 -8.59
CA PRO A 230 -7.64 20.88 -9.81
C PRO A 230 -7.05 19.47 -9.66
N ALA A 231 -7.24 18.60 -10.66
CA ALA A 231 -6.75 17.22 -10.62
C ALA A 231 -5.22 17.12 -10.42
N ALA A 232 -4.45 18.03 -11.03
CA ALA A 232 -2.99 18.08 -10.83
C ALA A 232 -2.61 18.45 -9.37
N ALA A 233 -3.42 19.29 -8.72
CA ALA A 233 -3.24 19.66 -7.32
C ALA A 233 -3.60 18.48 -6.40
N GLU A 234 -4.70 17.79 -6.68
CA GLU A 234 -5.12 16.55 -6.01
C GLU A 234 -4.02 15.50 -6.07
N GLN A 235 -3.52 15.19 -7.27
CA GLN A 235 -2.46 14.20 -7.46
C GLN A 235 -1.19 14.56 -6.68
N THR A 236 -0.85 15.86 -6.64
CA THR A 236 0.33 16.35 -5.92
C THR A 236 0.22 16.06 -4.41
N VAL A 237 -0.93 16.37 -3.81
CA VAL A 237 -1.13 16.14 -2.37
C VAL A 237 -1.31 14.65 -2.06
N THR A 238 -2.05 13.91 -2.87
CA THR A 238 -2.22 12.46 -2.72
C THR A 238 -0.89 11.72 -2.79
N THR A 239 0.04 12.16 -3.64
CA THR A 239 1.39 11.60 -3.70
C THR A 239 2.17 11.83 -2.40
N ALA A 240 2.06 13.02 -1.79
CA ALA A 240 2.67 13.28 -0.49
C ALA A 240 2.01 12.47 0.65
N LEU A 241 0.70 12.29 0.60
CA LEU A 241 -0.04 11.44 1.54
C LEU A 241 0.35 9.96 1.43
N LYS A 242 0.64 9.47 0.22
CA LYS A 242 1.16 8.12 0.04
C LYS A 242 2.48 7.91 0.79
N ALA A 243 3.40 8.87 0.74
CA ALA A 243 4.65 8.79 1.51
C ALA A 243 4.42 8.73 3.03
N VAL A 244 3.38 9.42 3.53
CA VAL A 244 2.96 9.31 4.95
C VAL A 244 2.44 7.90 5.27
N HIS A 245 1.64 7.32 4.38
CA HIS A 245 1.15 5.95 4.52
C HIS A 245 2.30 4.91 4.51
N ASP A 246 3.27 5.07 3.62
CA ASP A 246 4.46 4.21 3.54
C ASP A 246 5.32 4.32 4.82
N LEU A 247 5.42 5.53 5.40
CA LEU A 247 6.08 5.75 6.69
C LEU A 247 5.34 5.07 7.85
N MET A 248 4.00 5.09 7.86
CA MET A 248 3.20 4.32 8.84
C MET A 248 3.53 2.83 8.75
N GLY A 249 3.62 2.27 7.53
CA GLY A 249 4.06 0.89 7.27
C GLY A 249 5.42 0.60 7.89
N SER A 250 6.40 1.43 7.56
CA SER A 250 7.78 1.30 8.04
C SER A 250 7.89 1.37 9.57
N ALA A 251 7.04 2.16 10.23
CA ALA A 251 7.02 2.30 11.70
C ALA A 251 6.49 1.04 12.42
N VAL A 252 5.56 0.31 11.81
CA VAL A 252 4.93 -0.89 12.38
C VAL A 252 5.65 -2.17 11.98
N GLN A 253 6.41 -2.15 10.87
CA GLN A 253 7.12 -3.31 10.32
C GLN A 253 8.01 -4.07 11.33
N PRO A 254 8.80 -3.43 12.21
CA PRO A 254 9.63 -4.16 13.19
C PRO A 254 8.81 -5.03 14.15
N LEU A 255 7.63 -4.55 14.56
CA LEU A 255 6.71 -5.31 15.39
C LEU A 255 6.08 -6.45 14.60
N LEU A 256 5.60 -6.19 13.38
CA LEU A 256 5.01 -7.22 12.51
C LEU A 256 5.99 -8.37 12.23
N ASN A 257 7.26 -8.05 11.91
CA ASN A 257 8.30 -9.04 11.68
C ASN A 257 8.51 -9.94 12.91
N SER A 258 8.66 -9.33 14.09
CA SER A 258 8.89 -10.08 15.33
C SER A 258 7.70 -10.96 15.73
N VAL A 259 6.47 -10.48 15.52
CA VAL A 259 5.27 -11.30 15.70
C VAL A 259 5.27 -12.46 14.71
N GLY A 260 5.59 -12.20 13.43
CA GLY A 260 5.69 -13.22 12.38
C GLY A 260 6.71 -14.31 12.72
N ASP A 261 7.92 -13.92 13.13
CA ASP A 261 8.99 -14.83 13.56
C ASP A 261 8.55 -15.69 14.75
N SER A 262 7.86 -15.09 15.72
CA SER A 262 7.32 -15.80 16.89
C SER A 262 6.21 -16.78 16.50
N VAL A 263 5.31 -16.40 15.58
CA VAL A 263 4.29 -17.29 15.04
C VAL A 263 4.93 -18.49 14.33
N GLU A 264 5.94 -18.27 13.50
CA GLU A 264 6.67 -19.36 12.85
C GLU A 264 7.36 -20.27 13.87
N ALA A 265 8.03 -19.71 14.88
CA ALA A 265 8.67 -20.47 15.94
C ALA A 265 7.68 -21.36 16.69
N ILE A 266 6.49 -20.84 17.04
CA ILE A 266 5.42 -21.61 17.69
C ILE A 266 4.92 -22.72 16.76
N ILE A 267 4.69 -22.45 15.47
CA ILE A 267 4.23 -23.49 14.53
C ILE A 267 5.26 -24.61 14.38
N ILE A 268 6.56 -24.29 14.36
CA ILE A 268 7.63 -25.30 14.25
C ILE A 268 7.65 -26.26 15.45
N THR A 269 7.22 -25.84 16.65
CA THR A 269 7.16 -26.74 17.81
C THR A 269 6.15 -27.88 17.63
N MET A 270 5.27 -27.84 16.61
CA MET A 270 4.41 -28.98 16.26
C MET A 270 5.21 -30.26 16.03
N HIS A 271 6.45 -30.18 15.53
CA HIS A 271 7.31 -31.34 15.31
C HIS A 271 7.89 -31.97 16.59
N GLN A 272 7.67 -31.33 17.74
CA GLN A 272 8.03 -31.86 19.06
C GLN A 272 6.88 -32.67 19.68
N GLU A 273 5.67 -32.58 19.13
CA GLU A 273 4.52 -33.37 19.57
C GLU A 273 4.49 -34.77 18.94
N ASP A 274 3.90 -35.73 19.66
CA ASP A 274 3.76 -37.10 19.16
C ASP A 274 2.47 -37.28 18.35
N PHE A 275 2.64 -37.40 17.03
CA PHE A 275 1.58 -37.73 16.06
C PHE A 275 1.58 -39.21 15.61
N SER A 276 2.41 -40.06 16.22
CA SER A 276 2.53 -41.48 15.84
C SER A 276 1.39 -42.36 16.36
N GLY A 277 0.65 -41.89 17.36
CA GLY A 277 -0.33 -42.67 18.12
C GLY A 277 -1.48 -43.26 17.29
N SER A 278 -1.98 -44.40 17.75
CA SER A 278 -3.21 -45.05 17.25
C SER A 278 -4.47 -44.43 17.89
N LEU A 279 -5.65 -44.73 17.35
CA LEU A 279 -6.93 -44.28 17.91
C LEU A 279 -7.09 -44.82 19.35
N SER A 280 -7.41 -43.94 20.29
CA SER A 280 -7.66 -44.34 21.68
C SER A 280 -8.88 -45.26 21.76
N SER A 281 -8.74 -46.42 22.40
CA SER A 281 -9.82 -47.40 22.62
C SER A 281 -10.84 -46.97 23.68
N SER A 282 -10.59 -45.87 24.39
CA SER A 282 -11.52 -45.28 25.36
C SER A 282 -12.46 -44.33 24.62
N GLY A 283 -13.75 -44.64 24.59
CA GLY A 283 -14.82 -43.91 23.88
C GLY A 283 -15.13 -42.49 24.39
N LYS A 284 -14.10 -41.70 24.76
CA LYS A 284 -14.22 -40.26 24.99
C LYS A 284 -13.71 -39.50 23.76
N PRO A 285 -14.60 -38.83 23.00
CA PRO A 285 -14.24 -38.10 21.79
C PRO A 285 -13.73 -36.68 22.10
N GLU A 286 -12.79 -36.54 23.05
CA GLU A 286 -12.03 -35.29 23.16
C GLU A 286 -10.67 -35.55 22.54
N VAL A 287 -10.52 -35.17 21.28
CA VAL A 287 -9.20 -34.96 20.69
C VAL A 287 -8.73 -33.61 21.22
N PRO A 288 -7.83 -33.56 22.22
CA PRO A 288 -7.41 -32.29 22.80
C PRO A 288 -6.71 -31.45 21.73
N CYS A 289 -6.99 -30.15 21.71
CA CYS A 289 -6.23 -29.18 20.92
C CYS A 289 -4.75 -29.29 21.30
N SER A 290 -3.88 -29.39 20.30
CA SER A 290 -2.43 -29.51 20.47
C SER A 290 -1.87 -28.32 21.24
N LEU A 291 -0.78 -28.52 21.98
CA LEU A 291 -0.23 -27.51 22.88
C LEU A 291 0.30 -26.31 22.09
N TYR A 292 1.02 -26.56 20.99
CA TYR A 292 1.50 -25.47 20.12
C TYR A 292 0.35 -24.61 19.57
N MET A 293 -0.82 -25.22 19.32
CA MET A 293 -1.99 -24.52 18.80
C MET A 293 -2.66 -23.66 19.88
N LYS A 294 -2.73 -24.15 21.12
CA LYS A 294 -3.17 -23.34 22.27
C LYS A 294 -2.24 -22.17 22.53
N GLU A 295 -0.93 -22.41 22.45
CA GLU A 295 0.10 -21.37 22.56
C GLU A 295 -0.05 -20.32 21.45
N LEU A 296 -0.24 -20.75 20.20
CA LEU A 296 -0.45 -19.86 19.06
C LEU A 296 -1.68 -18.97 19.25
N GLN A 297 -2.82 -19.56 19.63
CA GLN A 297 -4.05 -18.81 19.92
C GLN A 297 -3.83 -17.77 21.04
N GLY A 298 -3.20 -18.18 22.15
CA GLY A 298 -2.91 -17.29 23.27
C GLY A 298 -1.93 -16.17 22.90
N PHE A 299 -0.91 -16.48 22.10
CA PHE A 299 0.05 -15.50 21.60
C PHE A 299 -0.60 -14.47 20.68
N ILE A 300 -1.36 -14.91 19.67
CA ILE A 300 -2.03 -14.01 18.73
C ILE A 300 -3.06 -13.12 19.45
N ALA A 301 -3.87 -13.70 20.34
CA ALA A 301 -4.86 -12.94 21.11
C ALA A 301 -4.19 -11.85 21.97
N ARG A 302 -3.07 -12.19 22.63
CA ARG A 302 -2.27 -11.23 23.39
C ARG A 302 -1.68 -10.15 22.48
N VAL A 303 -1.13 -10.53 21.33
CA VAL A 303 -0.53 -9.59 20.39
C VAL A 303 -1.54 -8.52 19.93
N MET A 304 -2.77 -8.95 19.61
CA MET A 304 -3.83 -8.03 19.20
C MET A 304 -4.32 -7.14 20.35
N SER A 305 -4.49 -7.72 21.54
CA SER A 305 -4.95 -7.00 22.73
C SER A 305 -3.93 -5.97 23.23
N ASP A 306 -2.68 -6.40 23.33
CA ASP A 306 -1.66 -5.66 24.04
C ASP A 306 -0.99 -4.66 23.12
N TYR A 307 -0.69 -5.01 21.86
CA TYR A 307 0.06 -4.13 20.95
C TYR A 307 -0.83 -3.42 19.93
N PHE A 308 -1.58 -4.18 19.14
CA PHE A 308 -2.29 -3.60 17.98
C PHE A 308 -3.55 -2.81 18.35
N ARG A 309 -4.16 -3.06 19.52
CA ARG A 309 -5.34 -2.32 20.01
C ARG A 309 -5.12 -0.82 20.15
N HIS A 310 -3.89 -0.37 20.35
CA HIS A 310 -3.57 1.04 20.58
C HIS A 310 -3.52 1.89 19.29
N PHE A 311 -3.53 1.25 18.13
CA PHE A 311 -3.61 1.96 16.85
C PHE A 311 -5.06 2.35 16.54
N GLU A 312 -5.27 3.59 16.12
CA GLU A 312 -6.58 4.10 15.72
C GLU A 312 -6.93 3.74 14.26
N CYS A 313 -5.91 3.43 13.46
CA CYS A 313 -6.02 3.06 12.07
C CYS A 313 -6.35 1.57 11.89
N PHE A 314 -7.54 1.14 12.34
CA PHE A 314 -7.95 -0.26 12.32
C PHE A 314 -7.82 -0.91 10.94
N ASP A 315 -8.24 -0.21 9.88
CA ASP A 315 -8.17 -0.76 8.54
C ASP A 315 -6.74 -1.06 8.11
N PHE A 316 -5.84 -0.10 8.35
CA PHE A 316 -4.41 -0.25 8.10
C PHE A 316 -3.80 -1.42 8.91
N VAL A 317 -4.18 -1.56 10.19
CA VAL A 317 -3.71 -2.67 11.03
C VAL A 317 -4.18 -4.00 10.45
N PHE A 318 -5.47 -4.13 10.13
CA PHE A 318 -6.01 -5.37 9.59
C PHE A 318 -5.37 -5.74 8.25
N ASP A 319 -5.14 -4.78 7.36
CA ASP A 319 -4.52 -5.05 6.06
C ASP A 319 -3.10 -5.63 6.23
N ASN A 320 -2.36 -5.18 7.25
CA ASN A 320 -1.03 -5.71 7.59
C ASN A 320 -1.08 -7.05 8.34
N THR A 321 -2.00 -7.21 9.30
CA THR A 321 -2.12 -8.46 10.07
C THR A 321 -2.75 -9.59 9.25
N GLU A 322 -3.52 -9.27 8.21
CA GLU A 322 -4.10 -10.24 7.30
C GLU A 322 -3.01 -10.98 6.50
N ALA A 323 -1.99 -10.27 6.03
CA ALA A 323 -0.83 -10.90 5.37
C ALA A 323 -0.12 -11.88 6.32
N MET A 324 -0.02 -11.54 7.60
CA MET A 324 0.53 -12.42 8.63
C MET A 324 -0.36 -13.65 8.86
N ALA A 325 -1.69 -13.50 8.85
CA ALA A 325 -2.63 -14.62 8.95
C ALA A 325 -2.50 -15.59 7.76
N GLN A 326 -2.40 -15.06 6.53
CA GLN A 326 -2.18 -15.85 5.32
C GLN A 326 -0.87 -16.66 5.43
N ARG A 327 0.22 -15.99 5.85
CA ARG A 327 1.52 -16.61 6.05
C ARG A 327 1.50 -17.68 7.14
N ALA A 328 0.81 -17.43 8.26
CA ALA A 328 0.67 -18.41 9.34
C ALA A 328 -0.02 -19.69 8.85
N ILE A 329 -1.09 -19.57 8.04
CA ILE A 329 -1.76 -20.73 7.43
C ILE A 329 -0.81 -21.49 6.50
N GLU A 330 -0.05 -20.80 5.66
CA GLU A 330 0.90 -21.43 4.75
C GLU A 330 2.00 -22.20 5.49
N LEU A 331 2.55 -21.60 6.55
CA LEU A 331 3.52 -22.23 7.44
C LEU A 331 2.94 -23.44 8.15
N PHE A 332 1.71 -23.35 8.63
CA PHE A 332 1.00 -24.46 9.26
C PHE A 332 0.82 -25.63 8.28
N ILE A 333 0.30 -25.39 7.07
CA ILE A 333 0.09 -26.45 6.08
C ILE A 333 1.42 -27.07 5.65
N ARG A 334 2.46 -26.24 5.44
CA ARG A 334 3.81 -26.68 5.13
C ARG A 334 4.32 -27.63 6.20
N ASN A 335 4.31 -27.22 7.46
CA ASN A 335 4.83 -28.04 8.55
C ASN A 335 3.97 -29.28 8.82
N ALA A 336 2.64 -29.15 8.74
CA ALA A 336 1.70 -30.27 8.83
C ALA A 336 1.99 -31.35 7.77
N SER A 337 2.38 -30.96 6.55
CA SER A 337 2.73 -31.89 5.47
C SER A 337 4.03 -32.66 5.72
N LEU A 338 4.87 -32.22 6.66
CA LEU A 338 6.16 -32.82 6.98
C LEU A 338 6.13 -33.75 8.20
N ILE A 339 5.00 -33.80 8.93
CA ILE A 339 4.86 -34.63 10.13
C ILE A 339 5.01 -36.10 9.79
N ARG A 340 6.04 -36.73 10.35
CA ARG A 340 6.33 -38.15 10.16
C ARG A 340 7.05 -38.70 11.39
N PRO A 341 6.63 -39.84 11.96
CA PRO A 341 5.50 -40.69 11.55
C PRO A 341 4.13 -40.08 11.87
N LEU A 342 3.11 -40.41 11.07
CA LEU A 342 1.73 -39.94 11.24
C LEU A 342 0.76 -41.13 11.33
N GLY A 343 0.26 -41.41 12.53
CA GLY A 343 -0.72 -42.47 12.82
C GLY A 343 -2.17 -42.02 12.70
N GLU A 344 -3.13 -42.95 12.83
CA GLU A 344 -4.58 -42.64 12.74
C GLU A 344 -5.05 -41.67 13.84
N GLY A 345 -4.54 -41.83 15.07
CA GLY A 345 -4.81 -40.86 16.15
C GLY A 345 -4.18 -39.49 15.87
N GLY A 346 -2.97 -39.48 15.30
CA GLY A 346 -2.31 -38.26 14.85
C GLY A 346 -3.06 -37.52 13.74
N LYS A 347 -3.63 -38.24 12.76
CA LYS A 347 -4.48 -37.65 11.72
C LYS A 347 -5.72 -36.97 12.31
N MET A 348 -6.37 -37.58 13.29
CA MET A 348 -7.52 -36.99 13.99
C MET A 348 -7.12 -35.72 14.76
N ARG A 349 -5.96 -35.75 15.44
CA ARG A 349 -5.40 -34.56 16.13
C ARG A 349 -5.09 -33.44 15.15
N LEU A 350 -4.36 -33.73 14.08
CA LEU A 350 -4.03 -32.76 13.06
C LEU A 350 -5.29 -32.19 12.41
N ALA A 351 -6.30 -33.02 12.13
CA ALA A 351 -7.58 -32.54 11.61
C ALA A 351 -8.35 -31.64 12.60
N ALA A 352 -8.18 -31.81 13.91
CA ALA A 352 -8.67 -30.86 14.90
C ALA A 352 -7.86 -29.56 14.85
N ASP A 353 -6.54 -29.65 14.76
CA ASP A 353 -5.65 -28.48 14.63
C ASP A 353 -5.96 -27.64 13.39
N PHE A 354 -6.33 -28.25 12.26
CA PHE A 354 -6.81 -27.51 11.08
C PHE A 354 -8.03 -26.63 11.38
N ALA A 355 -8.95 -27.09 12.23
CA ALA A 355 -10.09 -26.28 12.66
C ALA A 355 -9.67 -25.20 13.68
N GLN A 356 -8.74 -25.53 14.57
CA GLN A 356 -8.21 -24.61 15.57
C GLN A 356 -7.34 -23.51 14.95
N MET A 357 -6.70 -23.78 13.81
CA MET A 357 -5.92 -22.80 13.06
C MET A 357 -6.82 -21.67 12.52
N GLU A 358 -8.03 -21.99 12.06
CA GLU A 358 -9.03 -20.99 11.64
C GLU A 358 -9.36 -20.04 12.81
N LEU A 359 -9.51 -20.59 14.02
CA LEU A 359 -9.74 -19.80 15.23
C LEU A 359 -8.51 -19.00 15.67
N ALA A 360 -7.31 -19.55 15.48
CA ALA A 360 -6.06 -18.91 15.87
C ALA A 360 -5.78 -17.64 15.06
N VAL A 361 -6.06 -17.65 13.76
CA VAL A 361 -5.83 -16.48 12.90
C VAL A 361 -7.01 -15.51 12.86
N ALA A 362 -8.17 -15.89 13.39
CA ALA A 362 -9.36 -15.05 13.37
C ALA A 362 -9.14 -13.63 13.93
N PRO A 363 -8.37 -13.41 15.03
CA PRO A 363 -8.10 -12.05 15.52
C PRO A 363 -7.27 -11.17 14.59
N LEU A 364 -6.54 -11.76 13.64
CA LEU A 364 -5.64 -11.04 12.72
C LEU A 364 -6.33 -10.52 11.46
N CYS A 365 -7.59 -10.86 11.23
CA CYS A 365 -8.31 -10.53 10.01
C CYS A 365 -9.76 -10.15 10.31
N ARG A 366 -10.39 -9.40 9.41
CA ARG A 366 -11.81 -9.04 9.57
C ARG A 366 -12.70 -10.27 9.47
N ARG A 367 -12.41 -11.14 8.48
CA ARG A 367 -13.05 -12.43 8.27
C ARG A 367 -12.03 -13.42 7.71
N VAL A 368 -12.01 -14.63 8.26
CA VAL A 368 -11.10 -15.71 7.81
C VAL A 368 -11.34 -16.09 6.34
N SER A 369 -12.56 -15.92 5.83
CA SER A 369 -12.90 -16.13 4.42
C SER A 369 -12.17 -15.19 3.46
N ASP A 370 -11.75 -14.02 3.94
CA ASP A 370 -11.15 -12.97 3.11
C ASP A 370 -9.66 -13.27 2.82
N LEU A 371 -9.05 -14.21 3.56
CA LEU A 371 -7.68 -14.71 3.35
C LEU A 371 -7.47 -15.47 2.02
N GLY A 372 -8.50 -15.55 1.17
CA GLY A 372 -8.37 -15.97 -0.22
C GLY A 372 -7.78 -17.36 -0.42
N LYS A 373 -6.62 -17.44 -1.09
CA LYS A 373 -5.99 -18.71 -1.49
C LYS A 373 -5.56 -19.53 -0.27
N SER A 374 -4.95 -18.91 0.74
CA SER A 374 -4.41 -19.61 1.91
C SER A 374 -5.53 -20.27 2.72
N TYR A 375 -6.68 -19.60 2.90
CA TYR A 375 -7.84 -20.22 3.53
C TYR A 375 -8.43 -21.37 2.70
N ARG A 376 -8.55 -21.23 1.39
CA ARG A 376 -8.98 -22.34 0.51
C ARG A 376 -8.03 -23.53 0.61
N GLN A 377 -6.72 -23.31 0.68
CA GLN A 377 -5.73 -24.36 0.89
C GLN A 377 -5.95 -25.10 2.21
N LEU A 378 -6.17 -24.39 3.32
CA LEU A 378 -6.45 -24.98 4.63
C LEU A 378 -7.67 -25.90 4.56
N ARG A 379 -8.76 -25.42 3.96
CA ARG A 379 -10.02 -26.17 3.80
C ARG A 379 -9.88 -27.38 2.87
N SER A 380 -9.14 -27.24 1.77
CA SER A 380 -8.95 -28.30 0.78
C SER A 380 -7.94 -29.36 1.24
N PHE A 381 -6.98 -29.02 2.09
CA PHE A 381 -5.97 -29.96 2.58
C PHE A 381 -6.53 -30.87 3.67
N ARG A 382 -7.35 -30.35 4.58
CA ARG A 382 -7.88 -31.11 5.74
C ARG A 382 -8.51 -32.46 5.38
N PRO A 383 -9.37 -32.60 4.36
CA PRO A 383 -9.95 -33.90 3.98
C PRO A 383 -8.91 -34.92 3.47
N LEU A 384 -7.79 -34.44 2.90
CA LEU A 384 -6.75 -35.30 2.33
C LEU A 384 -6.03 -36.14 3.40
N LEU A 385 -6.08 -35.72 4.67
CA LEU A 385 -5.53 -36.48 5.79
C LEU A 385 -6.09 -37.92 5.85
N PHE A 386 -7.34 -38.10 5.45
CA PHE A 386 -8.09 -39.35 5.56
C PHE A 386 -8.29 -40.09 4.23
N GLN A 387 -7.78 -39.57 3.12
CA GLN A 387 -7.91 -40.20 1.80
C GLN A 387 -6.78 -41.19 1.52
N THR A 388 -6.93 -42.11 0.55
CA THR A 388 -5.83 -42.96 0.08
C THR A 388 -4.85 -42.16 -0.80
N SER A 389 -3.65 -42.71 -1.02
CA SER A 389 -2.61 -42.01 -1.80
C SER A 389 -3.04 -41.76 -3.25
N GLU A 390 -3.81 -42.69 -3.83
CA GLU A 390 -4.40 -42.59 -5.17
C GLU A 390 -5.44 -41.48 -5.23
N HIS A 391 -6.36 -41.44 -4.26
CA HIS A 391 -7.40 -40.40 -4.21
C HIS A 391 -6.79 -39.01 -4.04
N ILE A 392 -5.76 -38.87 -3.19
CA ILE A 392 -5.03 -37.61 -3.03
C ILE A 392 -4.44 -37.16 -4.36
N ALA A 393 -3.72 -38.04 -5.07
CA ALA A 393 -3.07 -37.71 -6.34
C ALA A 393 -4.07 -37.35 -7.45
N SER A 394 -5.31 -37.85 -7.35
CA SER A 394 -6.41 -37.55 -8.29
C SER A 394 -7.23 -36.30 -7.94
N SER A 395 -6.97 -35.67 -6.79
CA SER A 395 -7.78 -34.55 -6.29
C SER A 395 -7.78 -33.37 -7.27
N PRO A 396 -8.95 -32.77 -7.57
CA PRO A 396 -9.04 -31.59 -8.44
C PRO A 396 -8.45 -30.34 -7.79
N ALA A 397 -8.22 -30.33 -6.47
CA ALA A 397 -7.63 -29.20 -5.76
C ALA A 397 -6.12 -29.02 -6.04
N LEU A 398 -5.47 -30.01 -6.66
CA LEU A 398 -4.03 -29.98 -6.91
C LEU A 398 -3.66 -29.06 -8.08
N GLY A 399 -2.59 -28.28 -7.90
CA GLY A 399 -2.10 -27.33 -8.89
C GLY A 399 -2.82 -25.99 -8.86
N GLU A 400 -4.15 -25.98 -8.68
CA GLU A 400 -4.92 -24.74 -8.56
C GLU A 400 -4.90 -24.16 -7.14
N VAL A 401 -5.39 -24.96 -6.17
CA VAL A 401 -5.51 -24.52 -4.78
C VAL A 401 -4.27 -24.95 -4.01
N ILE A 402 -3.96 -26.26 -4.01
CA ILE A 402 -2.84 -26.83 -3.26
C ILE A 402 -1.67 -27.11 -4.23
N PRO A 403 -0.48 -26.54 -4.00
CA PRO A 403 0.71 -26.84 -4.78
C PRO A 403 1.06 -28.33 -4.77
N PHE A 404 1.47 -28.87 -5.91
CA PHE A 404 1.96 -30.23 -6.07
C PHE A 404 3.12 -30.52 -5.12
N SER A 405 4.00 -29.54 -4.88
CA SER A 405 5.14 -29.71 -3.97
C SER A 405 4.71 -30.05 -2.54
N ILE A 406 3.63 -29.44 -2.04
CA ILE A 406 3.11 -29.67 -0.68
C ILE A 406 2.53 -31.09 -0.57
N ILE A 407 1.80 -31.53 -1.59
CA ILE A 407 1.18 -32.87 -1.57
C ILE A 407 2.20 -33.97 -1.76
N LEU A 408 3.20 -33.77 -2.62
CA LEU A 408 4.31 -34.70 -2.73
C LEU A 408 5.08 -34.80 -1.41
N GLN A 409 5.29 -33.69 -0.69
CA GLN A 409 5.85 -33.70 0.67
C GLN A 409 4.96 -34.51 1.63
N PHE A 410 3.64 -34.28 1.60
CA PHE A 410 2.69 -35.03 2.41
C PHE A 410 2.70 -36.55 2.11
N LEU A 411 2.89 -36.97 0.86
CA LEU A 411 2.96 -38.40 0.51
C LEU A 411 4.19 -39.09 1.11
N PHE A 412 5.28 -38.37 1.42
CA PHE A 412 6.41 -38.95 2.16
C PHE A 412 6.03 -39.38 3.58
N THR A 413 4.99 -38.81 4.18
CA THR A 413 4.51 -39.23 5.52
C THR A 413 3.99 -40.68 5.50
N ARG A 414 3.56 -41.15 4.32
CA ARG A 414 3.05 -42.52 4.05
C ARG A 414 4.11 -43.44 3.48
N ALA A 415 5.31 -42.93 3.23
CA ALA A 415 6.42 -43.70 2.73
C ALA A 415 7.09 -44.49 3.86
N PRO A 416 7.76 -45.62 3.56
CA PRO A 416 8.54 -46.34 4.54
C PRO A 416 9.88 -45.61 4.80
N PRO A 417 10.54 -45.81 5.97
CA PRO A 417 11.69 -45.00 6.42
C PRO A 417 12.88 -44.95 5.43
N GLU A 418 13.01 -45.96 4.56
CA GLU A 418 14.05 -46.02 3.53
C GLU A 418 13.89 -44.94 2.47
N LEU A 419 12.66 -44.51 2.19
CA LEU A 419 12.36 -43.36 1.35
C LEU A 419 12.40 -42.09 2.22
N LYS A 420 13.61 -41.55 2.35
CA LYS A 420 13.88 -40.31 3.10
C LYS A 420 13.19 -39.10 2.46
N SER A 421 12.65 -38.21 3.28
CA SER A 421 12.08 -36.94 2.81
C SER A 421 13.18 -36.03 2.21
N PRO A 422 12.85 -35.06 1.35
CA PRO A 422 13.85 -34.24 0.66
C PRO A 422 14.82 -33.52 1.61
N PHE A 423 14.31 -32.93 2.68
CA PHE A 423 15.13 -32.26 3.70
C PHE A 423 16.00 -33.23 4.50
N GLN A 424 15.51 -34.45 4.78
CA GLN A 424 16.28 -35.49 5.48
C GLN A 424 17.44 -35.99 4.61
N ARG A 425 17.23 -36.09 3.29
CA ARG A 425 18.29 -36.44 2.35
C ARG A 425 19.36 -35.34 2.29
N ALA A 426 18.93 -34.08 2.30
CA ALA A 426 19.83 -32.93 2.28
C ALA A 426 20.48 -32.64 3.64
N GLU A 427 20.19 -33.44 4.69
CA GLU A 427 20.67 -33.24 6.06
C GLU A 427 20.32 -31.86 6.62
N TRP A 428 19.15 -31.35 6.27
CA TRP A 428 18.63 -30.07 6.76
C TRP A 428 17.74 -30.25 7.98
N SER A 429 17.81 -29.29 8.91
CA SER A 429 16.78 -29.15 9.93
C SER A 429 15.47 -28.68 9.29
N ILE A 430 14.35 -28.88 9.99
CA ILE A 430 13.03 -28.41 9.53
C ILE A 430 13.03 -26.89 9.35
N ALA A 431 13.65 -26.15 10.28
CA ALA A 431 13.80 -24.70 10.17
C ALA A 431 14.60 -24.29 8.91
N ARG A 432 15.73 -24.95 8.63
CA ARG A 432 16.51 -24.70 7.41
C ARG A 432 15.72 -25.03 6.14
N TYR A 433 14.89 -26.07 6.18
CA TYR A 433 14.04 -26.43 5.05
C TYR A 433 12.90 -25.42 4.84
N SER A 434 12.28 -24.92 5.91
CA SER A 434 11.29 -23.83 5.84
C SER A 434 11.91 -22.60 5.17
N GLN A 435 13.08 -22.17 5.64
CA GLN A 435 13.81 -21.05 5.04
C GLN A 435 14.11 -21.28 3.55
N TRP A 436 14.60 -22.48 3.18
CA TRP A 436 14.88 -22.80 1.78
C TRP A 436 13.62 -22.73 0.91
N LEU A 437 12.47 -23.16 1.41
CA LEU A 437 11.20 -23.05 0.70
C LEU A 437 10.78 -21.59 0.48
N ASP A 438 11.11 -20.69 1.39
CA ASP A 438 10.83 -19.25 1.24
C ASP A 438 11.76 -18.60 0.22
N ASP A 439 13.04 -18.96 0.23
CA ASP A 439 14.02 -18.49 -0.76
C ASP A 439 13.74 -19.03 -2.18
N HIS A 440 12.97 -20.11 -2.31
CA HIS A 440 12.63 -20.78 -3.57
C HIS A 440 11.10 -20.86 -3.77
N PRO A 441 10.42 -19.74 -4.11
CA PRO A 441 8.97 -19.71 -4.32
C PRO A 441 8.52 -20.49 -5.56
N SER A 442 9.42 -20.68 -6.53
CA SER A 442 9.19 -21.44 -7.75
C SER A 442 8.84 -22.89 -7.45
N GLU A 443 7.66 -23.33 -7.89
CA GLU A 443 7.24 -24.72 -7.72
C GLU A 443 8.17 -25.69 -8.46
N LYS A 444 8.72 -25.29 -9.60
CA LYS A 444 9.67 -26.08 -10.38
C LYS A 444 10.92 -26.44 -9.58
N ASP A 445 11.44 -25.50 -8.79
CA ASP A 445 12.65 -25.73 -7.99
C ASP A 445 12.36 -26.67 -6.82
N ARG A 446 11.20 -26.48 -6.17
CA ARG A 446 10.70 -27.37 -5.11
C ARG A 446 10.49 -28.80 -5.63
N LEU A 447 9.90 -28.94 -6.81
CA LEU A 447 9.70 -30.24 -7.46
C LEU A 447 11.02 -30.89 -7.90
N ALA A 448 12.02 -30.11 -8.32
CA ALA A 448 13.35 -30.64 -8.64
C ALA A 448 14.04 -31.25 -7.41
N LEU A 449 13.91 -30.61 -6.24
CA LEU A 449 14.42 -31.16 -4.98
C LEU A 449 13.71 -32.48 -4.61
N ILE A 450 12.38 -32.53 -4.76
CA ILE A 450 11.59 -33.75 -4.53
C ILE A 450 11.98 -34.86 -5.52
N ARG A 451 12.16 -34.53 -6.80
CA ARG A 451 12.63 -35.47 -7.83
C ARG A 451 13.94 -36.11 -7.42
N GLY A 452 14.90 -35.30 -6.97
CA GLY A 452 16.16 -35.78 -6.44
C GLY A 452 15.93 -36.83 -5.34
N ALA A 453 15.12 -36.54 -4.33
CA ALA A 453 14.83 -37.49 -3.25
C ALA A 453 14.27 -38.85 -3.75
N LEU A 454 13.34 -38.81 -4.71
CA LEU A 454 12.77 -40.01 -5.33
C LEU A 454 13.82 -40.80 -6.13
N GLU A 455 14.71 -40.13 -6.87
CA GLU A 455 15.78 -40.78 -7.65
C GLU A 455 16.81 -41.48 -6.75
N ALA A 456 17.18 -40.89 -5.60
CA ALA A 456 18.08 -41.60 -4.67
C ALA A 456 17.45 -42.85 -4.08
N TYR A 457 16.14 -42.82 -3.81
CA TYR A 457 15.46 -44.01 -3.34
C TYR A 457 15.55 -45.14 -4.37
N VAL A 458 15.34 -44.83 -5.66
CA VAL A 458 15.52 -45.82 -6.74
C VAL A 458 16.94 -46.37 -6.76
N GLN A 459 17.95 -45.50 -6.71
CA GLN A 459 19.35 -45.92 -6.69
C GLN A 459 19.63 -46.83 -5.49
N SER A 460 19.14 -46.45 -4.31
CA SER A 460 19.26 -47.24 -3.09
C SER A 460 18.57 -48.61 -3.18
N VAL A 461 17.37 -48.69 -3.77
CA VAL A 461 16.66 -49.97 -3.97
C VAL A 461 17.42 -50.86 -4.95
N ARG A 462 17.95 -50.30 -6.03
CA ARG A 462 18.79 -51.02 -7.01
C ARG A 462 20.07 -51.57 -6.39
N THR A 463 20.77 -50.77 -5.59
CA THR A 463 22.00 -51.20 -4.90
C THR A 463 21.75 -52.33 -3.91
N ARG A 464 20.56 -52.41 -3.31
CA ARG A 464 20.15 -53.48 -2.38
C ARG A 464 19.53 -54.70 -3.07
N GLU A 465 19.52 -54.74 -4.41
CA GLU A 465 18.84 -55.77 -5.21
C GLU A 465 17.34 -55.94 -4.88
N GLY A 466 16.70 -54.87 -4.41
CA GLY A 466 15.28 -54.87 -4.08
C GLY A 466 14.42 -55.00 -5.33
N LYS A 467 13.45 -55.93 -5.31
CA LYS A 467 12.56 -56.22 -6.45
C LYS A 467 11.25 -55.43 -6.43
N GLU A 468 10.94 -54.78 -5.31
CA GLU A 468 9.68 -54.06 -5.10
C GLU A 468 9.93 -52.64 -4.58
N PHE A 469 9.15 -51.68 -5.08
CA PHE A 469 9.14 -50.31 -4.57
C PHE A 469 8.02 -50.14 -3.54
N ALA A 470 8.16 -49.16 -2.65
CA ALA A 470 7.09 -48.76 -1.75
C ALA A 470 5.79 -48.46 -2.51
N PRO A 471 4.60 -48.88 -2.02
CA PRO A 471 3.32 -48.68 -2.74
C PRO A 471 3.02 -47.23 -3.10
N VAL A 472 3.47 -46.27 -2.29
CA VAL A 472 3.29 -44.82 -2.54
C VAL A 472 4.24 -44.27 -3.62
N TYR A 473 5.35 -44.94 -3.89
CA TYR A 473 6.39 -44.44 -4.80
C TYR A 473 5.90 -44.24 -6.25
N PRO A 474 5.24 -45.21 -6.91
CA PRO A 474 4.72 -45.02 -8.27
C PRO A 474 3.74 -43.84 -8.37
N ILE A 475 2.91 -43.65 -7.34
CA ILE A 475 1.94 -42.55 -7.26
C ILE A 475 2.65 -41.21 -7.21
N MET A 476 3.71 -41.10 -6.39
CA MET A 476 4.52 -39.89 -6.29
C MET A 476 5.23 -39.56 -7.61
N VAL A 477 5.73 -40.56 -8.33
CA VAL A 477 6.38 -40.35 -9.64
C VAL A 477 5.37 -39.88 -10.68
N GLN A 478 4.19 -40.51 -10.76
CA GLN A 478 3.13 -40.08 -11.68
C GLN A 478 2.66 -38.65 -11.38
N LEU A 479 2.47 -38.33 -10.10
CA LEU A 479 2.07 -36.99 -9.68
C LEU A 479 3.15 -35.94 -9.99
N LEU A 480 4.42 -36.28 -9.79
CA LEU A 480 5.55 -35.42 -10.13
C LEU A 480 5.63 -35.17 -11.64
N GLN A 481 5.43 -36.20 -12.47
CA GLN A 481 5.40 -36.04 -13.93
C GLN A 481 4.26 -35.12 -14.38
N LYS A 482 3.05 -35.33 -13.83
CA LYS A 482 1.89 -34.46 -14.08
C LYS A 482 2.20 -33.01 -13.68
N ALA A 483 2.78 -32.80 -12.49
CA ALA A 483 3.13 -31.48 -12.00
C ALA A 483 4.15 -30.78 -12.94
N MET A 484 5.18 -31.50 -13.36
CA MET A 484 6.19 -30.98 -14.28
C MET A 484 5.62 -30.64 -15.67
N SER A 485 4.64 -31.40 -16.17
CA SER A 485 3.97 -31.09 -17.45
C SER A 485 3.04 -29.89 -17.36
N THR A 486 2.37 -29.67 -16.23
CA THR A 486 1.48 -28.50 -16.03
C THR A 486 2.25 -27.19 -15.88
N LEU A 487 3.52 -27.26 -15.49
CA LEU A 487 4.40 -26.11 -15.27
C LEU A 487 5.34 -25.81 -16.45
N GLN A 488 5.24 -26.58 -17.54
CA GLN A 488 5.87 -26.30 -18.84
C GLN A 488 4.94 -25.40 -19.66
#